data_AF-A0A258FS37-F1
#
_entry.id   AF-A0A258FS37-F1
#
_cell.length_a   1.000
_cell.length_b   1.000
_cell.length_c   1.000
_cell.angle_alpha   90.00
_cell.angle_beta   90.00
_cell.angle_gamma   90.00
#
_symmetry.space_group_name_H-M   'P 1'
#
loop_
_entity.id
_entity.type
_entity.pdbx_description
1 polymer ?
#
loop_
_entity_poly.entity_id
_entity_poly.type
_entity_poly.pdbx_seq_one_letter_code
_entity_poly.pdbx_strand_id
1 'polypeptide(L)' 'MAKDKDEVAEELRSIKILMILQLLRQGVKQGQIASSLGISDATMSRMLPTGLSKALSKSNPSEAAG' A
#
# COMPACT_ATOMS: atom_id res chain seq x y z
N MET A 1 20.29 -16.92 -12.64
CA MET A 1 20.61 -15.53 -13.01
C MET A 1 19.38 -14.68 -13.35
N ALA A 2 18.51 -15.06 -14.30
CA ALA A 2 17.27 -14.30 -14.54
C ALA A 2 16.23 -14.50 -13.41
N LYS A 3 16.04 -15.76 -12.99
CA LYS A 3 15.15 -16.14 -11.88
C LYS A 3 15.45 -15.40 -10.57
N ASP A 4 16.73 -15.26 -10.22
CA ASP A 4 17.17 -14.59 -8.99
C ASP A 4 16.82 -13.08 -8.99
N LYS A 5 16.81 -12.43 -10.16
CA LYS A 5 16.41 -11.02 -10.28
C LYS A 5 14.90 -10.84 -10.10
N ASP A 6 14.12 -11.78 -10.61
CA ASP A 6 12.66 -11.76 -10.48
C ASP A 6 12.24 -12.00 -9.02
N GLU A 7 12.93 -12.90 -8.30
CA GLU A 7 12.70 -13.14 -6.87
C GLU A 7 13.00 -11.89 -6.02
N VAL A 8 14.14 -11.22 -6.26
CA VAL A 8 14.47 -9.96 -5.58
C VAL A 8 13.46 -8.86 -5.89
N ALA A 9 12.98 -8.77 -7.14
CA ALA A 9 11.98 -7.79 -7.52
C ALA A 9 10.64 -8.02 -6.79
N GLU A 10 10.21 -9.27 -6.65
CA GLU A 10 9.00 -9.63 -5.91
C GLU A 10 9.12 -9.40 -4.40
N GLU A 11 10.30 -9.64 -3.82
CA GLU A 11 10.55 -9.33 -2.41
C GLU A 11 10.50 -7.83 -2.15
N LEU A 12 11.16 -7.02 -2.99
CA LEU A 12 11.09 -5.55 -2.92
C LEU A 12 9.67 -5.03 -3.11
N ARG A 13 8.89 -5.65 -4.01
CA ARG A 13 7.47 -5.34 -4.20
C ARG A 13 6.67 -5.62 -2.94
N SER A 14 6.92 -6.75 -2.28
CA SER A 14 6.26 -7.16 -1.04
C SER A 14 6.57 -6.20 0.12
N ILE A 15 7.84 -5.79 0.27
CA ILE A 15 8.26 -4.80 1.27
C ILE A 15 7.53 -3.47 1.06
N LYS A 16 7.46 -2.98 -0.19
CA LYS A 16 6.73 -1.73 -0.50
C LYS A 16 5.27 -1.81 -0.10
N ILE A 17 4.60 -2.95 -0.35
CA ILE A 17 3.21 -3.16 0.06
C ILE A 17 3.08 -3.10 1.59
N LEU A 18 3.96 -3.74 2.34
CA LEU A 18 3.94 -3.69 3.80
C LEU A 18 4.09 -2.26 4.34
N MET A 19 4.98 -1.45 3.74
CA MET A 19 5.14 -0.04 4.10
C MET A 19 3.86 0.77 3.80
N ILE A 20 3.25 0.54 2.64
CA ILE A 20 1.97 1.17 2.26
C ILE A 20 0.88 0.85 3.30
N LEU A 21 0.76 -0.43 3.69
CA LEU A 21 -0.24 -0.87 4.68
C LEU A 21 -0.04 -0.20 6.04
N GLN A 22 1.20 -0.05 6.48
CA GLN A 22 1.52 0.64 7.73
C GLN A 22 1.13 2.12 7.68
N LEU A 23 1.40 2.81 6.57
CA LEU A 23 1.02 4.22 6.39
C LEU A 23 -0.50 4.39 6.34
N LEU A 24 -1.21 3.48 5.67
CA LEU A 24 -2.68 3.46 5.66
C LEU A 24 -3.23 3.25 7.07
N ARG A 25 -2.64 2.36 7.86
CA ARG A 25 -2.99 2.16 9.28
C ARG A 25 -2.75 3.42 10.12
N GLN A 26 -1.74 4.23 9.78
CA GLN A 26 -1.48 5.52 10.41
C GLN A 26 -2.41 6.65 9.90
N GLY A 27 -3.35 6.35 9.01
CA GLY A 27 -4.32 7.31 8.48
C GLY A 27 -3.81 8.16 7.30
N VAL A 28 -2.64 7.85 6.74
CA VAL A 28 -2.14 8.54 5.55
C VAL A 28 -3.00 8.16 4.34
N LYS A 29 -3.44 9.16 3.56
CA LYS A 29 -4.32 8.90 2.40
C LYS A 29 -3.56 8.26 1.25
N GLN A 30 -4.22 7.39 0.49
CA GLN A 30 -3.61 6.69 -0.66
C GLN A 30 -2.92 7.62 -1.66
N GLY A 31 -3.55 8.76 -2.01
CA GLY A 31 -2.96 9.73 -2.93
C GLY A 31 -1.69 10.42 -2.40
N GLN A 32 -1.58 10.60 -1.08
CA GLN A 32 -0.36 11.15 -0.45
C GLN A 32 0.77 10.13 -0.51
N ILE A 33 0.45 8.85 -0.27
CA ILE A 33 1.39 7.74 -0.39
C ILE A 33 1.86 7.60 -1.85
N ALA A 34 0.93 7.62 -2.81
CA ALA A 34 1.22 7.53 -4.24
C ALA A 34 2.16 8.66 -4.69
N SER A 35 1.87 9.90 -4.30
CA SER A 35 2.70 11.07 -4.57
C SER A 35 4.11 10.93 -3.97
N SER A 36 4.20 10.48 -2.72
CA SER A 36 5.49 10.31 -2.03
C SER A 36 6.36 9.21 -2.65
N LEU A 37 5.74 8.18 -3.22
CA LEU A 37 6.41 7.08 -3.91
C LEU A 37 6.63 7.34 -5.41
N GLY A 38 6.12 8.46 -5.95
CA GLY A 38 6.22 8.79 -7.37
C GLY A 38 5.46 7.82 -8.28
N ILE A 39 4.35 7.24 -7.81
CA ILE A 39 3.52 6.30 -8.57
C ILE A 39 2.14 6.89 -8.86
N SER A 40 1.48 6.39 -9.91
CA SER A 40 0.10 6.77 -10.20
C SER A 40 -0.89 6.21 -9.16
N ASP A 41 -2.02 6.88 -8.96
CA ASP A 41 -3.11 6.38 -8.12
C ASP A 41 -3.63 5.01 -8.59
N ALA A 42 -3.62 4.77 -9.91
CA ALA A 42 -3.99 3.48 -10.47
C ALA A 42 -2.99 2.37 -10.09
N THR A 43 -1.69 2.66 -10.12
CA THR A 43 -0.64 1.74 -9.66
C THR A 43 -0.79 1.47 -8.17
N MET A 44 -0.99 2.52 -7.37
CA MET A 44 -1.23 2.43 -5.93
C MET A 44 -2.41 1.51 -5.60
N SER A 45 -3.54 1.70 -6.29
CA SER A 45 -4.74 0.87 -6.11
C SER A 45 -4.49 -0.62 -6.42
N ARG A 46 -3.71 -0.92 -7.48
CA ARG A 46 -3.33 -2.30 -7.84
C ARG A 46 -2.34 -2.96 -6.88
N MET A 47 -1.58 -2.18 -6.12
CA MET A 47 -0.65 -2.71 -5.11
C MET A 47 -1.37 -3.18 -3.85
N LEU A 48 -2.62 -2.74 -3.61
CA LEU A 48 -3.37 -3.14 -2.43
C LEU A 48 -4.00 -4.53 -2.62
N PRO A 49 -4.04 -5.35 -1.56
CA PRO A 49 -4.79 -6.60 -1.57
C PRO A 49 -6.25 -6.37 -1.97
N THR A 50 -6.81 -7.31 -2.72
CA THR A 50 -8.23 -7.26 -3.13
C THR A 50 -9.14 -7.16 -1.90
N GLY A 51 -10.13 -6.27 -1.96
CA GLY A 51 -11.07 -6.04 -0.86
C GLY A 51 -10.61 -5.08 0.24
N LEU A 52 -9.31 -4.78 0.34
CA LEU A 52 -8.79 -3.88 1.39
C LEU A 52 -9.27 -2.44 1.19
N SER A 53 -9.28 -1.94 -0.04
CA SER A 53 -9.72 -0.57 -0.36
C SER A 53 -11.16 -0.30 0.09
N LYS A 54 -12.03 -1.32 0.02
CA LYS A 54 -13.43 -1.27 0.46
C LYS A 54 -13.57 -1.30 1.98
N ALA A 55 -12.62 -1.94 2.68
CA ALA A 55 -12.57 -1.93 4.14
C ALA A 55 -12.12 -0.56 4.65
N LEU A 56 -11.09 0.04 4.02
CA LEU A 56 -10.57 1.36 4.39
C LEU A 56 -11.58 2.49 4.19
N SER A 57 -12.46 2.40 3.19
CA SER A 57 -13.51 3.40 2.98
C SER A 57 -14.64 3.33 4.02
N LYS A 58 -14.76 2.23 4.76
CA LYS A 58 -15.78 2.05 5.81
C LYS A 58 -15.29 2.43 7.21
N SER A 59 -13.98 2.38 7.45
CA SER A 59 -13.39 2.80 8.72
C SER A 59 -13.08 4.29 8.68
N ASN A 60 -13.94 5.12 9.26
CA ASN A 60 -13.49 6.44 9.70
C ASN A 60 -12.47 6.23 10.84
N PRO A 61 -11.22 6.72 10.75
CA PRO A 61 -10.18 6.48 11.76
C PRO A 61 -10.38 7.25 13.08
N SER A 62 -11.60 7.75 13.36
CA SER A 62 -11.89 8.53 14.57
C SER A 62 -12.06 7.69 15.84
N GLU A 63 -12.10 6.35 15.77
CA GLU A 63 -12.45 5.49 16.92
C GLU A 63 -11.33 4.55 17.42
N ALA A 64 -10.12 4.59 16.83
CA ALA A 64 -9.03 3.66 17.22
C ALA A 64 -8.01 4.24 18.21
N ALA A 65 -8.26 5.44 18.75
CA ALA A 65 -7.45 6.06 19.81
C ALA A 65 -8.31 6.21 21.08
N GLY A 66 -8.56 5.08 21.75
CA GLY A 66 -9.11 4.97 23.09
C GLY A 66 -8.24 4.04 23.93
#